data_AF-A0A969GJK5-F1
#
_entry.id   AF-A0A969GJK5-F1
#
_cell.length_a   1.000
_cell.length_b   1.000
_cell.length_c   1.000
_cell.angle_alpha   90.00
_cell.angle_beta   90.00
_cell.angle_gamma   90.00
#
_symmetry.space_group_name_H-M   'P 1'
#
loop_
_entity.id
_entity.type
_entity.pdbx_description
1 polymer ?
#
loop_
_entity_poly.entity_id
_entity_poly.type
_entity_poly.pdbx_seq_one_letter_code
_entity_poly.pdbx_strand_id
1 'polypeptide(L)'
;MDYLRAAAQRGPIFILLEDCQWLDPLSFDLLEEVARAMVNLPIFLVLAYRPMELERVLTGILFQFEYFTPITLEALTEDQVEDLIWLKLGQGADRNREVPRELVKRITDQAEGNPFYTEELLNYLSYHGIDPFDVQAVAHLELPSSLHSLVLSRIDQLTESQKITLKVASVVGRVFQAAWLWGVYPELGDPTEVCNDLEAITRQDLTSAESAEPELAYFSSRS
;
A
#
# COMPACT_ATOMS: atom_id res chain seq x y z
N MET A 1 10.30 27.00 -14.15
CA MET A 1 9.86 26.70 -15.52
C MET A 1 10.99 26.33 -16.46
N ASP A 2 12.05 27.12 -16.55
CA ASP A 2 13.20 26.81 -17.43
C ASP A 2 13.87 25.47 -17.12
N TYR A 3 13.87 25.07 -15.84
CA TYR A 3 14.36 23.76 -15.42
C TYR A 3 13.57 22.59 -16.04
N LEU A 4 12.23 22.64 -15.99
CA LEU A 4 11.33 21.62 -16.55
C LEU A 4 11.51 21.50 -18.07
N ARG A 5 11.64 22.65 -18.75
CA ARG A 5 11.91 22.70 -20.20
C ARG A 5 13.28 22.11 -20.53
N ALA A 6 14.32 22.47 -19.78
CA ALA A 6 15.67 21.94 -19.98
C ALA A 6 15.76 20.43 -19.70
N ALA A 7 15.02 19.94 -18.70
CA ALA A 7 14.91 18.52 -18.41
C ALA A 7 14.19 17.78 -19.55
N ALA A 8 13.07 18.33 -20.06
CA ALA A 8 12.29 17.72 -21.13
C ALA A 8 13.03 17.68 -22.48
N GLN A 9 14.03 18.55 -22.68
CA GLN A 9 14.95 18.48 -23.82
C GLN A 9 15.89 17.26 -23.78
N ARG A 10 16.10 16.65 -22.60
CA ARG A 10 16.94 15.46 -22.44
C ARG A 10 16.17 14.16 -22.68
N GLY A 11 14.84 14.21 -22.66
CA GLY A 11 13.96 13.08 -22.90
C GLY A 11 12.58 13.27 -22.26
N PRO A 12 11.65 12.32 -22.50
CA PRO A 12 10.34 12.35 -21.86
C PRO A 12 10.42 12.27 -20.34
N ILE A 13 9.54 12.98 -19.64
CA ILE A 13 9.48 13.01 -18.18
C ILE A 13 8.15 12.45 -17.73
N PHE A 14 8.18 11.53 -16.77
CA PHE A 14 7.01 11.09 -16.03
C PHE A 14 7.02 11.71 -14.63
N ILE A 15 5.91 12.34 -14.24
CA ILE A 15 5.72 12.93 -12.91
C ILE A 15 4.47 12.30 -12.31
N LEU A 16 4.62 11.66 -11.15
CA LEU A 16 3.52 11.18 -10.34
C LEU A 16 3.48 12.02 -9.07
N LEU A 17 2.34 12.67 -8.82
CA LEU A 17 2.05 13.32 -7.54
C LEU A 17 0.96 12.53 -6.85
N GLU A 18 1.34 11.87 -5.76
CA GLU A 18 0.42 11.15 -4.90
C GLU A 18 -0.16 12.09 -3.85
N ASP A 19 -1.30 11.69 -3.29
CA ASP A 19 -1.87 12.34 -2.11
C ASP A 19 -2.15 13.84 -2.29
N CYS A 20 -2.55 14.25 -3.50
CA CYS A 20 -2.72 15.67 -3.83
C CYS A 20 -3.81 16.37 -2.99
N GLN A 21 -4.69 15.63 -2.31
CA GLN A 21 -5.65 16.18 -1.35
C GLN A 21 -5.01 16.98 -0.20
N TRP A 22 -3.71 16.76 0.06
CA TRP A 22 -2.97 17.44 1.12
C TRP A 22 -2.20 18.67 0.62
N LEU A 23 -2.27 18.99 -0.68
CA LEU A 23 -1.61 20.18 -1.21
C LEU A 23 -2.20 21.45 -0.58
N ASP A 24 -1.32 22.31 -0.11
CA ASP A 24 -1.71 23.65 0.31
C ASP A 24 -2.00 24.55 -0.92
N PRO A 25 -2.69 25.69 -0.74
CA PRO A 25 -3.07 26.56 -1.85
C PRO A 25 -1.91 27.03 -2.74
N LEU A 26 -0.74 27.32 -2.16
CA LEU A 26 0.41 27.80 -2.94
C LEU A 26 1.00 26.67 -3.81
N SER A 27 1.05 25.46 -3.27
CA SER A 27 1.45 24.27 -4.03
C SER A 27 0.48 23.98 -5.18
N PHE A 28 -0.80 24.28 -4.99
CA PHE A 28 -1.81 24.21 -6.04
C PHE A 28 -1.58 25.22 -7.16
N ASP A 29 -1.37 26.50 -6.81
CA ASP A 29 -1.06 27.54 -7.80
C ASP A 29 0.18 27.18 -8.63
N LEU A 30 1.22 26.62 -7.99
CA LEU A 30 2.41 26.13 -8.68
C LEU A 30 2.09 24.96 -9.62
N LEU A 31 1.26 24.01 -9.19
CA LEU A 31 0.85 22.88 -10.01
C LEU A 31 0.10 23.34 -11.27
N GLU A 32 -0.77 24.34 -11.15
CA GLU A 32 -1.47 24.93 -12.29
C GLU A 32 -0.50 25.58 -13.28
N GLU A 33 0.47 26.35 -12.78
CA GLU A 33 1.49 26.96 -13.63
C GLU A 33 2.33 25.87 -14.34
N VAL A 34 2.74 24.83 -13.61
CA VAL A 34 3.48 23.68 -14.17
C VAL A 34 2.68 23.01 -15.28
N ALA A 35 1.40 22.69 -15.03
CA ALA A 35 0.51 22.10 -16.02
C ALA A 35 0.41 22.97 -17.30
N ARG A 36 0.32 24.30 -17.15
CA ARG A 36 0.28 25.23 -18.28
C ARG A 36 1.58 25.25 -19.08
N ALA A 37 2.74 25.22 -18.43
CA ALA A 37 4.03 25.24 -19.14
C ALA A 37 4.42 23.91 -19.76
N MET A 38 3.80 22.81 -19.34
CA MET A 38 3.97 21.49 -19.92
C MET A 38 3.31 21.34 -21.30
N VAL A 39 2.44 22.27 -21.70
CA VAL A 39 1.81 22.25 -23.02
C VAL A 39 2.90 22.26 -24.10
N ASN A 40 2.94 21.20 -24.92
CA ASN A 40 3.96 20.90 -25.94
C ASN A 40 5.33 20.40 -25.44
N LEU A 41 5.45 20.00 -24.18
CA LEU A 41 6.63 19.28 -23.69
C LEU A 41 6.33 17.77 -23.59
N PRO A 42 7.33 16.89 -23.77
CA PRO A 42 7.16 15.44 -23.60
C PRO A 42 7.07 15.06 -22.12
N ILE A 43 6.06 15.58 -21.42
CA ILE A 43 5.88 15.37 -19.98
C ILE A 43 4.51 14.76 -19.75
N PHE A 44 4.48 13.64 -19.04
CA PHE A 44 3.26 12.98 -18.60
C PHE A 44 3.12 13.16 -17.09
N LEU A 45 2.05 13.82 -16.65
CA LEU A 45 1.76 14.12 -15.25
C LEU A 45 0.54 13.33 -14.82
N VAL A 46 0.69 12.54 -13.74
CA VAL A 46 -0.38 11.80 -13.09
C VAL A 46 -0.58 12.38 -11.70
N LEU A 47 -1.83 12.72 -11.40
CA LEU A 47 -2.26 13.23 -10.09
C LEU A 47 -3.15 12.18 -9.46
N ALA A 48 -2.74 11.64 -8.31
CA ALA A 48 -3.57 10.74 -7.51
C ALA A 48 -4.12 11.51 -6.31
N TYR A 49 -5.44 11.44 -6.11
CA TYR A 49 -6.10 12.17 -5.04
C TYR A 49 -7.43 11.56 -4.60
N ARG A 50 -7.91 11.99 -3.43
CA ARG A 50 -9.24 11.64 -2.90
C ARG A 50 -10.30 12.67 -3.33
N PRO A 51 -11.41 12.27 -3.98
CA PRO A 51 -12.37 13.20 -4.59
C PRO A 51 -12.98 14.22 -3.62
N MET A 52 -13.41 13.78 -2.44
CA MET A 52 -14.12 14.62 -1.45
C MET A 52 -13.35 15.87 -1.02
N GLU A 53 -12.02 15.81 -1.02
CA GLU A 53 -11.16 16.88 -0.53
C GLU A 53 -10.74 17.83 -1.66
N LEU A 54 -10.62 17.30 -2.88
CA LEU A 54 -10.01 18.02 -4.00
C LEU A 54 -10.98 18.53 -5.07
N GLU A 55 -12.20 17.96 -5.17
CA GLU A 55 -13.21 18.43 -6.14
C GLU A 55 -13.54 19.92 -5.98
N ARG A 56 -13.54 20.43 -4.75
CA ARG A 56 -13.79 21.85 -4.46
C ARG A 56 -12.66 22.78 -4.93
N VAL A 57 -11.44 22.25 -5.04
CA VAL A 57 -10.25 22.99 -5.48
C VAL A 57 -10.08 22.88 -6.99
N LEU A 58 -10.40 21.71 -7.56
CA LEU A 58 -10.17 21.38 -8.97
C LEU A 58 -11.24 21.87 -9.94
N THR A 59 -12.45 22.17 -9.47
CA THR A 59 -13.63 22.48 -10.30
C THR A 59 -13.48 23.68 -11.23
N GLY A 60 -12.44 24.51 -11.07
CA GLY A 60 -12.26 25.74 -11.84
C GLY A 60 -11.36 25.63 -13.07
N ILE A 61 -10.13 25.12 -12.91
CA ILE A 61 -9.02 25.45 -13.83
C ILE A 61 -8.38 24.21 -14.46
N LEU A 62 -8.17 23.11 -13.71
CA LEU A 62 -7.51 21.92 -14.29
C LEU A 62 -8.38 21.20 -15.34
N PHE A 63 -9.70 21.17 -15.16
CA PHE A 63 -10.63 20.61 -16.16
C PHE A 63 -10.71 21.43 -17.45
N GLN A 64 -10.15 22.65 -17.48
CA GLN A 64 -10.09 23.47 -18.70
C GLN A 64 -8.89 23.12 -19.59
N PHE A 65 -7.93 22.33 -19.10
CA PHE A 65 -6.82 21.89 -19.93
C PHE A 65 -7.30 20.82 -20.92
N GLU A 66 -7.05 21.07 -22.20
CA GLU A 66 -7.42 20.19 -23.32
C GLU A 66 -6.83 18.77 -23.19
N TYR A 67 -5.74 18.61 -22.42
CA TYR A 67 -5.02 17.35 -22.24
C TYR A 67 -5.19 16.73 -20.85
N PHE A 68 -6.25 17.09 -20.11
CA PHE A 68 -6.57 16.49 -18.82
C PHE A 68 -7.56 15.32 -18.98
N THR A 69 -7.25 14.16 -18.41
CA THR A 69 -8.13 12.98 -18.41
C THR A 69 -8.40 12.53 -16.99
N PRO A 70 -9.62 12.73 -16.44
CA PRO A 70 -9.98 12.19 -15.13
C PRO A 70 -10.20 10.68 -15.24
N ILE A 71 -9.62 9.93 -14.30
CA ILE A 71 -9.89 8.51 -14.11
C ILE A 71 -10.49 8.35 -12.72
N THR A 72 -11.78 8.04 -12.67
CA THR A 72 -12.46 7.72 -11.41
C THR A 72 -12.31 6.23 -11.14
N LEU A 73 -11.74 5.89 -9.99
CA LEU A 73 -11.67 4.52 -9.51
C LEU A 73 -12.92 4.23 -8.66
N GLU A 74 -13.70 3.25 -9.09
CA GLU A 74 -14.90 2.79 -8.39
C GLU A 74 -14.58 1.56 -7.51
N ALA A 75 -15.51 1.24 -6.62
CA ALA A 75 -15.45 -0.02 -5.88
C ALA A 75 -15.48 -1.20 -6.86
N LEU A 76 -14.72 -2.25 -6.56
CA LEU A 76 -14.66 -3.45 -7.38
C LEU A 76 -16.03 -4.12 -7.45
N THR A 77 -16.42 -4.51 -8.66
CA THR A 77 -17.59 -5.38 -8.88
C THR A 77 -17.26 -6.82 -8.46
N GLU A 78 -18.29 -7.67 -8.31
CA GLU A 78 -18.11 -9.11 -8.05
C GLU A 78 -17.19 -9.77 -9.11
N ASP A 79 -17.37 -9.44 -10.40
CA ASP A 79 -16.53 -9.95 -11.48
C ASP A 79 -15.05 -9.52 -11.31
N GLN A 80 -14.80 -8.28 -10.90
CA GLN A 80 -13.44 -7.78 -10.66
C GLN A 80 -12.82 -8.37 -9.39
N VAL A 81 -13.64 -8.70 -8.37
CA VAL A 81 -13.20 -9.44 -7.19
C VAL A 81 -12.80 -10.87 -7.59
N GLU A 82 -13.58 -11.53 -8.46
CA GLU A 82 -13.23 -12.84 -9.00
C GLU A 82 -11.91 -12.79 -9.80
N ASP A 83 -11.72 -11.76 -10.63
CA ASP A 83 -10.46 -11.53 -11.34
C ASP A 83 -9.28 -11.35 -10.37
N LEU A 84 -9.49 -10.63 -9.26
CA LEU A 84 -8.48 -10.42 -8.23
C LEU A 84 -8.14 -11.71 -7.48
N ILE A 85 -9.11 -12.59 -7.24
CA ILE A 85 -8.88 -13.94 -6.69
C ILE A 85 -7.94 -14.72 -7.60
N TRP A 86 -8.24 -14.76 -8.90
CA TRP A 86 -7.39 -15.44 -9.88
C TRP A 86 -6.00 -14.82 -9.99
N LEU A 87 -5.90 -13.49 -9.91
CA LEU A 87 -4.63 -12.78 -9.93
C LEU A 87 -3.74 -13.17 -8.74
N LYS A 88 -4.29 -13.21 -7.53
CA LYS A 88 -3.57 -13.58 -6.30
C LYS A 88 -3.09 -15.03 -6.29
N LEU A 89 -3.89 -15.95 -6.85
CA LEU A 89 -3.53 -17.37 -6.92
C LEU A 89 -2.46 -17.68 -7.98
N GLY A 90 -2.26 -16.77 -8.94
CA GLY A 90 -1.21 -16.85 -9.95
C GLY A 90 -1.43 -17.94 -11.01
N GLN A 91 -0.41 -18.16 -11.84
CA GLN A 91 -0.48 -19.06 -13.01
C GLN A 91 -0.47 -20.57 -12.66
N GLY A 92 -0.27 -20.93 -11.38
CA GLY A 92 -0.22 -22.32 -10.93
C GLY A 92 -1.58 -22.92 -10.56
N ALA A 93 -2.62 -22.10 -10.45
CA ALA A 93 -3.97 -22.58 -10.16
C ALA A 93 -4.57 -23.29 -11.39
N ASP A 94 -5.21 -24.44 -11.16
CA ASP A 94 -5.94 -25.13 -12.22
C ASP A 94 -7.13 -24.27 -12.67
N ARG A 95 -7.00 -23.68 -13.86
CA ARG A 95 -8.03 -22.82 -14.47
C ARG A 95 -9.32 -23.56 -14.83
N ASN A 96 -9.36 -24.88 -14.69
CA ASN A 96 -10.60 -25.65 -14.80
C ASN A 96 -11.43 -25.63 -13.50
N ARG A 97 -10.86 -25.13 -12.39
CA ARG A 97 -11.60 -24.92 -11.15
C ARG A 97 -12.40 -23.63 -11.27
N GLU A 98 -13.58 -23.61 -10.65
CA GLU A 98 -14.43 -22.43 -10.58
C GLU A 98 -14.40 -21.86 -9.17
N VAL A 99 -14.29 -20.54 -9.04
CA VAL A 99 -14.42 -19.88 -7.75
C VAL A 99 -15.91 -19.96 -7.35
N PRO A 100 -16.26 -20.49 -6.18
CA PRO A 100 -17.64 -20.53 -5.73
C PRO A 100 -18.20 -19.11 -5.67
N ARG A 101 -19.33 -18.86 -6.33
CA ARG A 101 -19.99 -17.54 -6.33
C ARG A 101 -20.27 -17.02 -4.93
N GLU A 102 -20.56 -17.92 -3.99
CA GLU A 102 -20.75 -17.57 -2.59
C GLU A 102 -19.49 -16.94 -1.98
N LEU A 103 -18.30 -17.41 -2.35
CA LEU A 103 -17.04 -16.79 -1.89
C LEU A 103 -16.89 -15.38 -2.44
N VAL A 104 -17.07 -15.22 -3.76
CA VAL A 104 -16.97 -13.90 -4.44
C VAL A 104 -17.92 -12.91 -3.78
N LYS A 105 -19.18 -13.31 -3.57
CA LYS A 105 -20.19 -12.48 -2.93
C LYS A 105 -19.81 -12.13 -1.50
N ARG A 106 -19.43 -13.10 -0.66
CA ARG A 106 -19.07 -12.84 0.75
C ARG A 106 -17.86 -11.92 0.88
N ILE A 107 -16.86 -12.06 0.01
CA ILE A 107 -15.71 -11.17 -0.03
C ILE A 107 -16.13 -9.77 -0.50
N THR A 108 -16.93 -9.68 -1.56
CA THR A 108 -17.41 -8.39 -2.09
C THR A 108 -18.26 -7.64 -1.07
N ASP A 109 -19.21 -8.33 -0.42
CA ASP A 109 -20.08 -7.77 0.63
C ASP A 109 -19.26 -7.31 1.85
N GLN A 110 -18.26 -8.10 2.26
CA GLN A 110 -17.44 -7.80 3.43
C GLN A 110 -16.43 -6.67 3.16
N ALA A 111 -15.89 -6.61 1.95
CA ALA A 111 -14.92 -5.60 1.51
C ALA A 111 -15.57 -4.33 0.96
N GLU A 112 -16.87 -4.36 0.67
CA GLU A 112 -17.61 -3.31 -0.03
C GLU A 112 -16.91 -2.90 -1.35
N GLY A 113 -16.33 -3.88 -2.05
CA GLY A 113 -15.53 -3.67 -3.27
C GLY A 113 -14.21 -2.92 -3.06
N ASN A 114 -13.75 -2.73 -1.83
CA ASN A 114 -12.44 -2.11 -1.57
C ASN A 114 -11.30 -3.07 -1.98
N PRO A 115 -10.44 -2.72 -2.96
CA PRO A 115 -9.38 -3.62 -3.43
C PRO A 115 -8.43 -4.08 -2.33
N PHE A 116 -8.02 -3.16 -1.45
CA PHE A 116 -7.12 -3.48 -0.34
C PHE A 116 -7.79 -4.47 0.62
N TYR A 117 -9.03 -4.22 1.04
CA TYR A 117 -9.70 -5.13 1.97
C TYR A 117 -9.99 -6.49 1.32
N THR A 118 -10.35 -6.52 0.03
CA THR A 118 -10.46 -7.76 -0.74
C THR A 118 -9.17 -8.57 -0.69
N GLU A 119 -8.02 -7.95 -0.96
CA GLU A 119 -6.73 -8.63 -0.86
C GLU A 119 -6.45 -9.17 0.55
N GLU A 120 -6.79 -8.41 1.58
CA GLU A 120 -6.55 -8.81 2.96
C GLU A 120 -7.41 -10.00 3.40
N LEU A 121 -8.66 -10.09 2.91
CA LEU A 121 -9.50 -11.27 3.08
C LEU A 121 -8.91 -12.48 2.33
N LEU A 122 -8.35 -12.29 1.13
CA LEU A 122 -7.68 -13.37 0.40
C LEU A 122 -6.39 -13.85 1.07
N ASN A 123 -5.59 -12.91 1.58
CA ASN A 123 -4.42 -13.20 2.39
C ASN A 123 -4.80 -14.00 3.64
N TYR A 124 -5.92 -13.66 4.29
CA TYR A 124 -6.47 -14.42 5.41
C TYR A 124 -6.82 -15.86 5.02
N LEU A 125 -7.47 -16.10 3.88
CA LEU A 125 -7.75 -17.47 3.41
C LEU A 125 -6.46 -18.26 3.20
N SER A 126 -5.51 -17.69 2.47
CA SER A 126 -4.22 -18.32 2.18
C SER A 126 -3.46 -18.67 3.46
N TYR A 127 -3.45 -17.74 4.41
CA TYR A 127 -2.78 -17.92 5.70
C TYR A 127 -3.39 -19.05 6.53
N HIS A 128 -4.72 -19.15 6.55
CA HIS A 128 -5.43 -20.24 7.24
C HIS A 128 -5.48 -21.55 6.44
N GLY A 129 -4.82 -21.62 5.28
CA GLY A 129 -4.81 -22.80 4.42
C GLY A 129 -6.17 -23.14 3.83
N ILE A 130 -7.07 -22.15 3.74
CA ILE A 130 -8.41 -22.32 3.19
C ILE A 130 -8.32 -22.25 1.67
N ASP A 131 -8.68 -23.35 1.00
CA ASP A 131 -8.73 -23.41 -0.46
C ASP A 131 -9.97 -22.63 -0.95
N PRO A 132 -9.82 -21.51 -1.69
CA PRO A 132 -10.94 -20.70 -2.16
C PRO A 132 -11.85 -21.44 -3.15
N PHE A 133 -11.41 -22.56 -3.72
CA PHE A 133 -12.19 -23.37 -4.65
C PHE A 133 -12.94 -24.53 -3.96
N ASP A 134 -12.69 -24.79 -2.68
CA ASP A 134 -13.41 -25.83 -1.94
C ASP A 134 -14.74 -25.28 -1.42
N VAL A 135 -15.84 -25.73 -2.04
CA VAL A 135 -17.21 -25.34 -1.68
C VAL A 135 -17.53 -25.63 -0.21
N GLN A 136 -17.02 -26.73 0.36
CA GLN A 136 -17.25 -27.07 1.77
C GLN A 136 -16.47 -26.16 2.70
N ALA A 137 -15.22 -25.84 2.37
CA ALA A 137 -14.42 -24.88 3.14
C ALA A 137 -15.05 -23.49 3.11
N VAL A 138 -15.52 -23.03 1.93
CA VAL A 138 -16.22 -21.76 1.76
C VAL A 138 -17.54 -21.71 2.53
N ALA A 139 -18.30 -22.81 2.59
CA ALA A 139 -19.56 -22.87 3.32
C ALA A 139 -19.40 -22.68 4.84
N HIS A 140 -18.27 -23.11 5.41
CA HIS A 140 -17.95 -22.99 6.84
C HIS A 140 -17.00 -21.83 7.14
N LEU A 141 -16.65 -21.04 6.12
CA LEU A 141 -15.71 -19.93 6.26
C LEU A 141 -16.31 -18.83 7.14
N GLU A 142 -15.57 -18.43 8.16
CA GLU A 142 -15.87 -17.22 8.94
C GLU A 142 -14.88 -16.13 8.52
N LEU A 143 -15.39 -15.17 7.74
CA LEU A 143 -14.62 -13.99 7.37
C LEU A 143 -14.60 -13.01 8.55
N PRO A 144 -13.46 -12.36 8.83
CA PRO A 144 -13.39 -11.30 9.81
C PRO A 144 -14.35 -10.16 9.45
N SER A 145 -15.02 -9.60 10.46
CA SER A 145 -16.03 -8.56 10.30
C SER A 145 -15.44 -7.17 10.01
N SER A 146 -14.13 -6.99 10.14
CA SER A 146 -13.45 -5.71 9.89
C SER A 146 -11.95 -5.90 9.62
N LEU A 147 -11.33 -4.90 9.00
CA LEU A 147 -9.87 -4.78 8.89
C LEU A 147 -9.19 -4.82 10.26
N HIS A 148 -9.79 -4.21 11.29
CA HIS A 148 -9.26 -4.27 12.65
C HIS A 148 -9.22 -5.71 13.17
N SER A 149 -10.27 -6.51 12.91
CA SER A 149 -10.30 -7.93 13.28
C SER A 149 -9.25 -8.75 12.53
N LEU A 150 -8.94 -8.41 11.27
CA LEU A 150 -7.83 -9.03 10.52
C LEU A 150 -6.47 -8.73 11.16
N VAL A 151 -6.23 -7.46 11.51
CA VAL A 151 -4.97 -7.05 12.17
C VAL A 151 -4.82 -7.76 13.51
N LEU A 152 -5.90 -7.84 14.31
CA LEU A 152 -5.88 -8.59 15.57
C LEU A 152 -5.58 -10.07 15.36
N SER A 153 -6.21 -10.71 14.37
CA SER A 153 -5.95 -12.12 14.05
C SER A 153 -4.47 -12.39 13.74
N ARG A 154 -3.81 -11.48 13.02
CA ARG A 154 -2.36 -11.57 12.75
C ARG A 154 -1.53 -11.40 14.02
N ILE A 155 -1.89 -10.45 14.88
CA ILE A 155 -1.21 -10.22 16.16
C ILE A 155 -1.37 -11.43 17.09
N ASP A 156 -2.54 -12.04 17.15
CA ASP A 156 -2.83 -13.19 18.03
C ASP A 156 -1.96 -14.41 17.72
N GLN A 157 -1.49 -14.52 16.48
CA GLN A 157 -0.61 -15.59 16.01
C GLN A 157 0.87 -15.36 16.29
N LEU A 158 1.26 -14.14 16.69
CA LEU A 158 2.62 -13.83 17.08
C LEU A 158 2.99 -14.58 18.38
N THR A 159 4.25 -14.97 18.49
CA THR A 159 4.77 -15.45 19.78
C THR A 159 4.79 -14.31 20.80
N GLU A 160 4.85 -14.63 22.09
CA GLU A 160 4.90 -13.59 23.13
C GLU A 160 6.12 -12.66 22.95
N SER A 161 7.27 -13.19 22.51
CA SER A 161 8.45 -12.37 22.17
C SER A 161 8.14 -11.36 21.08
N GLN A 162 7.54 -11.82 19.98
CA GLN A 162 7.16 -10.97 18.84
C GLN A 162 6.12 -9.92 19.22
N LYS A 163 5.14 -10.26 20.07
CA LYS A 163 4.16 -9.29 20.58
C LYS A 163 4.83 -8.19 21.40
N ILE A 164 5.80 -8.54 22.24
CA ILE A 164 6.56 -7.55 23.03
C ILE A 164 7.40 -6.69 22.08
N THR A 165 8.12 -7.29 21.12
CA THR A 165 8.89 -6.56 20.10
C THR A 165 8.02 -5.57 19.32
N LEU A 166 6.85 -6.00 18.84
CA LEU A 166 5.87 -5.14 18.16
C LEU A 166 5.38 -3.99 19.06
N LYS A 167 5.08 -4.29 20.33
CA LYS A 167 4.63 -3.29 21.30
C LYS A 167 5.72 -2.24 21.55
N VAL A 168 6.97 -2.64 21.76
CA VAL A 168 8.09 -1.70 21.92
C VAL A 168 8.26 -0.85 20.66
N ALA A 169 8.25 -1.48 19.46
CA ALA A 169 8.35 -0.77 18.19
C ALA A 169 7.26 0.32 18.03
N SER A 170 6.00 0.00 18.35
CA SER A 170 4.88 0.95 18.28
C SER A 170 5.02 2.17 19.21
N VAL A 171 5.77 2.04 20.30
CA VAL A 171 6.06 3.13 21.24
C VAL A 171 7.22 4.00 20.74
N VAL A 172 8.23 3.38 20.11
CA VAL A 172 9.41 4.09 19.60
C VAL A 172 9.04 5.04 18.46
N GLY A 173 8.14 4.65 17.56
CA GLY A 173 7.60 5.53 16.52
C GLY A 173 7.20 4.79 15.24
N ARG A 174 6.67 5.53 14.26
CA ARG A 174 6.29 4.96 12.95
C ARG A 174 7.48 4.53 12.10
N VAL A 175 8.62 5.21 12.23
CA VAL A 175 9.87 4.92 11.53
C VAL A 175 11.00 4.91 12.55
N PHE A 176 11.76 3.83 12.61
CA PHE A 176 12.86 3.65 13.57
C PHE A 176 13.90 2.69 13.01
N GLN A 177 15.15 2.81 13.48
CA GLN A 177 16.17 1.81 13.21
C GLN A 177 16.01 0.63 14.16
N ALA A 178 16.12 -0.60 13.67
CA ALA A 178 16.01 -1.81 14.50
C ALA A 178 16.89 -1.76 15.76
N ALA A 179 18.08 -1.14 15.63
CA ALA A 179 19.02 -0.97 16.73
C ALA A 179 18.51 -0.19 17.93
N TRP A 180 17.48 0.63 17.75
CA TRP A 180 16.87 1.37 18.84
C TRP A 180 16.06 0.46 19.77
N LEU A 181 15.54 -0.67 19.26
CA LEU A 181 14.70 -1.56 20.07
C LEU A 181 15.49 -2.22 21.20
N TRP A 182 16.63 -2.85 20.90
CA TRP A 182 17.47 -3.45 21.95
C TRP A 182 18.25 -2.39 22.76
N GLY A 183 18.43 -1.18 22.21
CA GLY A 183 19.00 -0.05 22.95
C GLY A 183 18.05 0.52 24.01
N VAL A 184 16.75 0.59 23.70
CA VAL A 184 15.70 1.14 24.59
C VAL A 184 15.11 0.08 25.51
N TYR A 185 15.01 -1.17 25.05
CA TYR A 185 14.46 -2.29 25.83
C TYR A 185 15.37 -3.53 25.73
N PRO A 186 16.45 -3.60 26.53
CA PRO A 186 17.42 -4.71 26.47
C PRO A 186 16.85 -6.09 26.82
N GLU A 187 15.68 -6.14 27.47
CA GLU A 187 14.97 -7.39 27.78
C GLU A 187 14.33 -8.05 26.54
N LEU A 188 14.34 -7.39 25.37
CA LEU A 188 13.88 -8.00 24.10
C LEU A 188 14.77 -9.14 23.61
N GLY A 189 15.97 -9.31 24.18
CA GLY A 189 16.93 -10.32 23.76
C GLY A 189 18.10 -9.72 22.99
N ASP A 190 18.87 -10.60 22.36
CA ASP A 190 20.02 -10.18 21.57
C ASP A 190 19.60 -9.56 20.22
N PRO A 191 20.48 -8.79 19.55
CA PRO A 191 20.14 -8.15 18.27
C PRO A 191 19.67 -9.13 17.18
N THR A 192 20.13 -10.38 17.20
CA THR A 192 19.74 -11.40 16.22
C THR A 192 18.31 -11.86 16.48
N GLU A 193 17.96 -12.10 17.74
CA GLU A 193 16.59 -12.46 18.16
C GLU A 193 15.60 -11.35 17.79
N VAL A 194 15.94 -10.09 18.09
CA VAL A 194 15.09 -8.95 17.75
C VAL A 194 14.91 -8.79 16.24
N CYS A 195 15.98 -8.97 15.45
CA CYS A 195 15.88 -8.95 13.99
C CYS A 195 15.00 -10.09 13.45
N ASN A 196 15.14 -11.31 13.98
CA ASN A 196 14.29 -12.44 13.59
C ASN A 196 12.81 -12.19 13.93
N ASP A 197 12.54 -11.59 15.08
CA ASP A 197 11.18 -11.20 15.49
C ASP A 197 10.61 -10.12 14.55
N LEU A 198 11.41 -9.08 14.23
CA LEU A 198 11.00 -8.06 13.25
C LEU A 198 10.72 -8.67 11.88
N GLU A 199 11.58 -9.57 11.38
CA GLU A 199 11.34 -10.28 10.13
C GLU A 199 10.06 -11.14 10.18
N ALA A 200 9.78 -11.78 11.32
CA ALA A 200 8.53 -12.53 11.50
C ALA A 200 7.30 -11.62 11.51
N ILE A 201 7.38 -10.46 12.16
CA ILE A 201 6.31 -9.46 12.21
C ILE A 201 6.10 -8.82 10.82
N THR A 202 7.17 -8.54 10.09
CA THR A 202 7.10 -8.03 8.70
C THR A 202 6.45 -9.06 7.77
N ARG A 203 6.75 -10.36 7.93
CA ARG A 203 6.06 -11.43 7.18
C ARG A 203 4.56 -11.51 7.44
N GLN A 204 4.06 -10.91 8.53
CA GLN A 204 2.65 -10.81 8.86
C GLN A 204 2.01 -9.50 8.38
N ASP A 205 2.72 -8.70 7.57
CA ASP A 205 2.30 -7.37 7.10
C ASP A 205 1.91 -6.41 8.25
N LEU A 206 2.47 -6.63 9.45
CA LEU A 206 2.24 -5.78 10.63
C LEU A 206 3.25 -4.63 10.72
N THR A 207 4.39 -4.75 10.03
CA THR A 207 5.42 -3.72 9.89
C THR A 207 6.02 -3.81 8.49
N SER A 208 6.50 -2.67 7.97
CA SER A 208 7.22 -2.63 6.69
C SER A 208 8.70 -2.34 6.96
N ALA A 209 9.59 -3.16 6.41
CA ALA A 209 11.01 -2.87 6.39
C ALA A 209 11.30 -1.87 5.27
N GLU A 210 11.43 -0.59 5.60
CA GLU A 210 11.93 0.40 4.65
C GLU A 210 13.46 0.29 4.58
N SER A 211 14.01 0.11 3.38
CA SER A 211 15.46 0.10 3.18
C SER A 211 15.97 1.50 3.48
N ALA A 212 16.73 1.67 4.57
CA ALA A 212 17.42 2.93 4.81
C ALA A 212 18.32 3.23 3.60
N GLU A 213 18.22 4.42 3.01
CA GLU A 213 19.28 4.93 2.14
C GLU A 213 20.63 4.75 2.88
N PRO A 214 21.68 4.22 2.23
CA PRO A 214 22.92 3.91 2.92
C PRO A 214 23.47 5.20 3.56
N GLU A 215 23.58 5.22 4.89
CA GLU A 215 24.25 6.29 5.62
C GLU A 215 25.64 6.51 5.00
N LEU A 216 25.89 7.73 4.53
CA LEU A 216 27.17 8.14 3.97
C LEU A 216 28.30 7.90 5.00
N ALA A 217 29.10 6.87 4.77
CA ALA A 217 30.29 6.59 5.56
C ALA A 217 31.43 7.53 5.15
N TYR A 218 31.88 8.39 6.07
CA TYR A 218 33.04 9.24 5.88
C TYR A 218 34.31 8.54 6.36
N PHE A 219 35.27 8.37 5.46
CA PHE A 219 36.63 7.94 5.83
C PHE A 219 37.46 9.16 6.27
N SER A 220 38.10 9.07 7.43
CA SER A 220 39.17 10.00 7.82
C SER A 220 40.50 9.48 7.29
N SER A 221 41.07 10.14 6.28
CA SER A 221 42.47 9.94 5.90
C SER A 221 43.35 10.59 6.96
N ARG A 222 44.02 9.77 7.78
CA ARG A 222 45.19 10.23 8.52
C ARG A 222 46.36 10.34 7.54
N SER A 223 46.84 11.57 7.33
CA SER A 223 48.22 11.85 6.92
C SER A 223 49.13 11.81 8.14
#